data_AF-A0A9K3KQ29-F1
#
_entry.id   AF-A0A9K3KQ29-F1
#
_cell.length_a   1.000
_cell.length_b   1.000
_cell.length_c   1.000
_cell.angle_alpha   90.00
_cell.angle_beta   90.00
_cell.angle_gamma   90.00
#
_symmetry.space_group_name_H-M   'P 1'
#
loop_
_entity.id
_entity.type
_entity.pdbx_description
1 polymer ?
#
loop_
_entity_poly.entity_id
_entity_poly.type
_entity_poly.pdbx_seq_one_letter_code
_entity_poly.pdbx_strand_id
1 'polypeptide(L)'
;MNDNTIGSLVPIYGIASPDLGCSCEHHAICGSLVHIDMLVRFKKMVVYSENNNYKTIMAAVWVTEGANRCLIGHVPEKLSEYFHRLEGRIAQVYTIYHLSKDSNRMAFSNKNDGVCHAILVDKGIARDELLDDLVESIASASDGE
;
A
#
# COMPACT_ATOMS: atom_id res chain seq x y z
N MET A 1 -19.75 -12.04 4.91
CA MET A 1 -20.01 -10.66 5.37
C MET A 1 -19.37 -9.73 4.36
N ASN A 2 -20.16 -8.88 3.70
CA ASN A 2 -19.62 -7.93 2.71
C ASN A 2 -18.89 -6.80 3.44
N ASP A 3 -17.60 -7.01 3.67
CA ASP A 3 -16.73 -6.04 4.32
C ASP A 3 -16.29 -4.99 3.28
N ASN A 4 -17.25 -4.16 2.84
CA ASN A 4 -16.98 -3.08 1.89
C ASN A 4 -16.11 -2.02 2.57
N THR A 5 -14.80 -2.14 2.39
CA THR A 5 -13.78 -1.28 3.02
C THR A 5 -13.40 -0.07 2.15
N ILE A 6 -14.07 0.14 1.01
CA ILE A 6 -13.91 1.36 0.21
C ILE A 6 -14.14 2.59 1.09
N GLY A 7 -13.31 3.61 0.94
CA GLY A 7 -13.37 4.83 1.73
C GLY A 7 -12.60 4.75 3.06
N SER A 8 -12.12 3.56 3.45
CA SER A 8 -11.28 3.43 4.65
C SER A 8 -9.94 4.14 4.48
N LEU A 9 -9.52 4.85 5.52
CA LEU A 9 -8.21 5.51 5.59
C LEU A 9 -7.15 4.51 6.05
N VAL A 10 -6.05 4.44 5.30
CA VAL A 10 -4.89 3.62 5.62
C VAL A 10 -3.67 4.53 5.81
N PRO A 11 -3.03 4.51 6.99
CA PRO A 11 -1.79 5.26 7.19
C PRO A 11 -0.60 4.57 6.50
N ILE A 12 0.25 5.39 5.90
CA ILE A 12 1.52 5.00 5.28
C ILE A 12 2.63 5.81 5.94
N TYR A 13 3.57 5.12 6.56
CA TYR A 13 4.70 5.69 7.30
C TYR A 13 5.99 5.56 6.48
N GLY A 14 7.03 6.28 6.90
CA GLY A 14 8.37 6.16 6.32
C GLY A 14 8.50 6.81 4.95
N ILE A 15 7.56 7.68 4.53
CA ILE A 15 7.62 8.32 3.20
C ILE A 15 8.80 9.30 3.06
N ALA A 16 9.48 9.63 4.16
CA ALA A 16 10.69 10.44 4.19
C ALA A 16 11.92 9.64 4.67
N SER A 17 11.85 8.30 4.71
CA SER A 17 12.98 7.42 5.04
C SER A 17 13.38 6.56 3.84
N PRO A 18 14.69 6.25 3.65
CA PRO A 18 15.17 5.33 2.63
C PRO A 18 15.04 3.84 3.01
N ASP A 19 14.64 3.56 4.26
CA ASP A 19 14.69 2.24 4.88
C ASP A 19 13.60 1.30 4.35
N LEU A 20 13.73 0.02 4.69
CA LEU A 20 12.72 -1.01 4.34
C LEU A 20 12.44 -1.09 2.83
N GLY A 21 13.44 -0.76 2.01
CA GLY A 21 13.32 -0.74 0.55
C GLY A 21 12.70 0.55 -0.02
N CYS A 22 12.55 1.62 0.77
CA CYS A 22 12.07 2.94 0.32
C CYS A 22 13.16 3.75 -0.41
N SER A 23 14.14 3.10 -1.03
CA SER A 23 15.18 3.70 -1.85
C SER A 23 15.41 2.84 -3.11
N CYS A 24 15.81 3.47 -4.22
CA CYS A 24 16.12 2.77 -5.46
C CYS A 24 17.24 3.48 -6.23
N GLU A 25 17.68 2.92 -7.35
CA GLU A 25 18.73 3.50 -8.20
C GLU A 25 18.43 4.93 -8.70
N HIS A 26 17.14 5.31 -8.74
CA HIS A 26 16.70 6.62 -9.19
C HIS A 26 16.45 7.61 -8.04
N HIS A 27 16.15 7.10 -6.83
CA HIS A 27 15.72 7.93 -5.70
C HIS A 27 16.41 7.49 -4.42
N ALA A 28 17.10 8.43 -3.77
CA ALA A 28 17.63 8.22 -2.42
C ALA A 28 16.51 7.91 -1.42
N ILE A 29 15.34 8.57 -1.57
CA ILE A 29 14.13 8.34 -0.78
C ILE A 29 12.96 8.30 -1.76
N CYS A 30 12.44 7.13 -2.08
CA CYS A 30 11.34 6.91 -3.03
C CYS A 30 10.06 7.65 -2.61
N GLY A 31 9.79 7.72 -1.31
CA GLY A 31 8.62 8.42 -0.78
C GLY A 31 8.64 9.94 -0.98
N SER A 32 9.76 10.53 -1.39
CA SER A 32 9.83 11.96 -1.75
C SER A 32 8.97 12.34 -2.96
N LEU A 33 8.60 11.35 -3.80
CA LEU A 33 7.69 11.56 -4.94
C LEU A 33 6.21 11.62 -4.56
N VAL A 34 5.87 11.28 -3.32
CA VAL A 34 4.48 11.16 -2.87
C VAL A 34 3.78 12.52 -2.97
N HIS A 35 2.68 12.54 -3.71
CA HIS A 35 1.79 13.70 -3.84
C HIS A 35 0.33 13.25 -3.67
N ILE A 36 -0.55 14.22 -3.44
CA ILE A 36 -1.99 13.99 -3.36
C ILE A 36 -2.47 13.37 -4.68
N ASP A 37 -3.46 12.50 -4.61
CA ASP A 37 -4.05 11.75 -5.72
C ASP A 37 -3.16 10.65 -6.33
N MET A 38 -1.93 10.47 -5.85
CA MET A 38 -1.08 9.34 -6.22
C MET A 38 -1.74 8.01 -5.82
N LEU A 39 -1.79 7.05 -6.74
CA LEU A 39 -2.26 5.70 -6.46
C LEU A 39 -1.15 4.83 -5.89
N VAL A 40 -1.50 4.02 -4.91
CA VAL A 40 -0.62 3.04 -4.28
C VAL A 40 -1.29 1.69 -4.23
N ARG A 41 -0.51 0.62 -4.40
CA ARG A 41 -0.94 -0.74 -4.15
C ARG A 41 -0.26 -1.27 -2.92
N PHE A 42 -1.04 -1.88 -2.03
CA PHE A 42 -0.51 -2.54 -0.85
C PHE A 42 0.02 -3.93 -1.23
N LYS A 43 1.27 -4.22 -0.87
CA LYS A 43 1.92 -5.50 -1.18
C LYS A 43 2.63 -6.04 0.06
N LYS A 44 2.37 -7.29 0.40
CA LYS A 44 3.15 -7.98 1.43
C LYS A 44 4.56 -8.22 0.90
N MET A 45 5.57 -7.74 1.62
CA MET A 45 6.98 -7.84 1.23
C MET A 45 7.83 -8.27 2.40
N VAL A 46 8.85 -9.08 2.14
CA VAL A 46 9.92 -9.37 3.10
C VAL A 46 11.07 -8.43 2.80
N VAL A 47 11.48 -7.65 3.79
CA VAL A 47 12.54 -6.65 3.68
C VAL A 47 13.63 -6.92 4.71
N TYR A 48 14.85 -6.56 4.37
CA TYR A 48 15.97 -6.63 5.29
C TYR A 48 15.99 -5.38 6.17
N SER A 49 15.93 -5.56 7.48
CA SER A 49 15.98 -4.48 8.47
C SER A 49 17.43 -4.28 8.95
N GLU A 50 17.74 -3.07 9.38
CA GLU A 50 19.06 -2.67 9.92
C GLU A 50 19.55 -3.58 11.05
N ASN A 51 18.66 -4.24 11.80
CA ASN A 51 19.01 -5.17 12.87
C ASN A 51 19.44 -6.57 12.36
N ASN A 52 19.91 -6.68 11.12
CA ASN A 52 20.28 -7.94 10.46
C ASN A 52 19.17 -9.01 10.45
N ASN A 53 17.91 -8.58 10.38
CA ASN A 53 16.75 -9.48 10.41
C ASN A 53 15.80 -9.22 9.25
N TYR A 54 15.17 -10.29 8.75
CA TYR A 54 14.11 -10.19 7.78
C TYR A 54 12.79 -9.85 8.47
N LYS A 55 12.10 -8.82 7.98
CA LYS A 55 10.79 -8.40 8.46
C LYS A 55 9.78 -8.48 7.34
N THR A 56 8.59 -8.99 7.64
CA THR A 56 7.44 -8.87 6.74
C THR A 56 6.74 -7.54 6.98
N ILE A 57 6.57 -6.75 5.92
CA ILE A 57 5.84 -5.48 5.94
C ILE A 57 4.67 -5.52 4.96
N MET A 58 3.69 -4.66 5.18
CA MET A 58 2.74 -4.28 4.14
C MET A 58 3.23 -3.00 3.49
N ALA A 59 3.90 -3.14 2.36
CA ALA A 59 4.48 -2.05 1.59
C ALA A 59 3.39 -1.27 0.85
N ALA A 60 3.54 0.05 0.77
CA ALA A 60 2.80 0.89 -0.16
C ALA A 60 3.67 1.10 -1.41
N VAL A 61 3.22 0.57 -2.54
CA VAL A 61 3.95 0.63 -3.81
C VAL A 61 3.25 1.60 -4.73
N TRP A 62 3.96 2.61 -5.23
CA TRP A 62 3.41 3.56 -6.19
C TRP A 62 2.94 2.84 -7.46
N VAL A 63 1.73 3.17 -7.92
CA VAL A 63 1.16 2.68 -9.17
C VAL A 63 0.99 3.84 -10.15
N THR A 64 1.47 3.65 -11.38
CA THR A 64 1.19 4.53 -12.50
C THR A 64 1.05 3.70 -13.77
N GLU A 65 0.12 4.07 -14.65
CA GLU A 65 -0.14 3.35 -15.92
C GLU A 65 -0.42 1.84 -15.72
N GLY A 66 -1.04 1.49 -14.59
CA GLY A 66 -1.31 0.09 -14.21
C GLY A 66 -0.08 -0.69 -13.72
N ALA A 67 1.11 -0.11 -13.76
CA ALA A 67 2.35 -0.75 -13.35
C ALA A 67 2.79 -0.33 -11.93
N ASN A 68 3.36 -1.27 -11.20
CA ASN A 68 4.03 -1.01 -9.93
C ASN A 68 5.39 -0.34 -10.17
N ARG A 69 5.69 0.72 -9.42
CA ARG A 69 6.95 1.45 -9.47
C ARG A 69 7.71 1.26 -8.14
N CYS A 70 8.10 2.36 -7.49
CA CYS A 70 8.85 2.34 -6.25
C CYS A 70 7.97 1.96 -5.04
N LEU A 71 8.58 1.29 -4.06
CA LEU A 71 8.06 1.24 -2.70
C LEU A 71 8.27 2.62 -2.08
N ILE A 72 7.19 3.25 -1.62
CA ILE A 72 7.22 4.65 -1.14
C ILE A 72 7.06 4.78 0.37
N GLY A 73 6.69 3.69 1.05
CA GLY A 73 6.46 3.64 2.49
C GLY A 73 5.80 2.32 2.87
N HIS A 74 5.30 2.24 4.10
CA HIS A 74 4.68 1.01 4.61
C HIS A 74 3.56 1.29 5.61
N VAL A 75 2.63 0.34 5.74
CA VAL A 75 1.62 0.36 6.81
C VAL A 75 2.31 0.05 8.13
N PRO A 76 2.00 0.76 9.24
CA PRO A 76 2.62 0.50 10.53
C PRO A 76 2.26 -0.89 11.07
N GLU A 77 3.23 -1.55 11.69
CA GLU A 77 3.14 -2.94 12.17
C GLU A 77 2.00 -3.18 13.18
N LYS A 78 1.61 -2.16 13.93
CA LYS A 78 0.44 -2.21 14.83
C LYS A 78 -0.88 -2.53 14.11
N LEU A 79 -0.92 -2.41 12.77
CA LEU A 79 -2.05 -2.76 11.92
C LEU A 79 -1.85 -4.09 11.18
N SER A 80 -0.89 -4.92 11.61
CA SER A 80 -0.56 -6.21 10.99
C SER A 80 -1.75 -7.17 10.90
N GLU A 81 -2.67 -7.12 11.86
CA GLU A 81 -3.91 -7.92 11.83
C GLU A 81 -4.76 -7.64 10.57
N TYR A 82 -4.69 -6.44 10.01
CA TYR A 82 -5.44 -6.03 8.82
C TYR A 82 -4.69 -6.28 7.51
N PHE A 83 -3.44 -6.74 7.54
CA PHE A 83 -2.63 -6.90 6.32
C PHE A 83 -3.30 -7.79 5.28
N HIS A 84 -3.97 -8.86 5.69
CA HIS A 84 -4.71 -9.75 4.79
C HIS A 84 -5.83 -9.03 4.02
N ARG A 85 -6.41 -7.96 4.56
CA ARG A 85 -7.46 -7.16 3.91
C ARG A 85 -6.91 -6.09 2.97
N LEU A 86 -5.64 -5.72 3.17
CA LEU A 86 -4.96 -4.69 2.40
C LEU A 86 -4.19 -5.29 1.23
N GLU A 87 -3.69 -6.52 1.32
CA GLU A 87 -2.88 -7.12 0.27
C GLU A 87 -3.55 -7.07 -1.12
N GLY A 88 -2.84 -6.48 -2.09
CA GLY A 88 -3.31 -6.32 -3.47
C GLY A 88 -4.21 -5.10 -3.70
N ARG A 89 -4.76 -4.48 -2.64
CA ARG A 89 -5.67 -3.33 -2.72
C ARG A 89 -4.96 -2.07 -3.19
N ILE A 90 -5.71 -1.21 -3.83
CA ILE A 90 -5.34 0.12 -4.32
C ILE A 90 -5.94 1.18 -3.38
N ALA A 91 -5.11 2.16 -3.04
CA ALA A 91 -5.54 3.35 -2.35
C ALA A 91 -5.04 4.61 -3.07
N GLN A 92 -5.73 5.71 -2.88
CA GLN A 92 -5.33 7.02 -3.37
C GLN A 92 -4.82 7.87 -2.20
N VAL A 93 -3.63 8.45 -2.32
CA VAL A 93 -3.08 9.36 -1.31
C VAL A 93 -3.99 10.58 -1.16
N TYR A 94 -4.52 10.78 0.05
CA TYR A 94 -5.49 11.82 0.36
C TYR A 94 -4.88 12.99 1.13
N THR A 95 -3.92 12.73 2.02
CA THR A 95 -3.25 13.80 2.79
C THR A 95 -1.82 13.41 3.10
N ILE A 96 -0.94 14.42 3.13
CA ILE A 96 0.48 14.29 3.48
C ILE A 96 0.73 15.16 4.70
N TYR A 97 1.20 14.57 5.78
CA TYR A 97 1.21 15.25 7.08
C TYR A 97 2.26 16.34 7.19
N HIS A 98 3.41 16.20 6.53
CA HIS A 98 4.44 17.23 6.51
C HIS A 98 4.02 18.51 5.74
N LEU A 99 2.95 18.43 4.93
CA LEU A 99 2.34 19.59 4.25
C LEU A 99 1.15 20.18 5.02
N SER A 100 0.80 19.59 6.16
CA SER A 100 -0.34 20.03 6.97
C SER A 100 -0.02 21.28 7.78
N LYS A 101 -1.00 22.17 7.95
CA LYS A 101 -0.92 23.32 8.89
C LYS A 101 -1.14 22.92 10.35
N ASP A 102 -1.62 21.70 10.58
CA ASP A 102 -1.82 21.13 11.93
C ASP A 102 -0.47 20.67 12.50
N SER A 103 -0.03 21.35 13.57
CA SER A 103 1.23 21.08 14.27
C SER A 103 1.31 19.67 14.84
N ASN A 104 0.19 19.07 15.25
CA ASN A 104 0.16 17.70 15.75
C ASN A 104 0.44 16.71 14.62
N ARG A 105 -0.14 16.94 13.43
CA ARG A 105 0.15 16.11 12.25
C ARG A 105 1.61 16.24 11.82
N MET A 106 2.16 17.45 11.83
CA MET A 106 3.57 17.66 11.52
C MET A 106 4.49 16.94 12.52
N ALA A 107 4.25 17.12 13.83
CA ALA A 107 5.03 16.45 14.87
C ALA A 107 4.94 14.91 14.75
N PHE A 108 3.75 14.40 14.46
CA PHE A 108 3.54 12.98 14.21
C PHE A 108 4.28 12.50 12.97
N SER A 109 4.25 13.26 11.88
CA SER A 109 5.00 12.98 10.66
C SER A 109 6.50 12.88 10.94
N ASN A 110 7.05 13.85 11.66
CA ASN A 110 8.48 13.90 11.99
C ASN A 110 8.91 12.70 12.86
N LYS A 111 8.05 12.24 13.77
CA LYS A 111 8.34 11.07 14.62
C LYS A 111 8.33 9.73 13.86
N ASN A 112 7.64 9.65 12.73
CA ASN A 112 7.45 8.42 11.98
C ASN A 112 8.06 8.50 10.57
N ASP A 113 9.11 9.33 10.43
CA ASP A 113 9.88 9.51 9.18
C ASP A 113 9.00 9.79 7.97
N GLY A 114 8.03 10.68 8.13
CA GLY A 114 7.05 11.03 7.12
C GLY A 114 5.79 10.16 7.20
N VAL A 115 4.63 10.82 7.17
CA VAL A 115 3.33 10.12 7.14
C VAL A 115 2.43 10.71 6.06
N CYS A 116 1.76 9.83 5.31
CA CYS A 116 0.57 10.17 4.55
C CYS A 116 -0.57 9.21 4.89
N HIS A 117 -1.81 9.63 4.58
CA HIS A 117 -2.96 8.73 4.55
C HIS A 117 -3.39 8.53 3.11
N ALA A 118 -3.78 7.30 2.80
CA ALA A 118 -4.45 6.95 1.56
C ALA A 118 -5.85 6.40 1.83
N ILE A 119 -6.77 6.59 0.90
CA ILE A 119 -8.14 6.09 0.95
C ILE A 119 -8.24 4.89 0.03
N LEU A 120 -8.77 3.75 0.51
CA LEU A 120 -9.05 2.59 -0.35
C LEU A 120 -10.11 2.94 -1.40
N VAL A 121 -9.79 2.68 -2.68
CA VAL A 121 -10.64 3.06 -3.82
C VAL A 121 -11.27 1.88 -4.57
N ASP A 122 -10.78 0.65 -4.35
CA ASP A 122 -11.36 -0.56 -4.93
C ASP A 122 -12.04 -1.43 -3.87
N LYS A 123 -12.88 -2.38 -4.32
CA LYS A 123 -13.60 -3.32 -3.45
C LYS A 123 -12.72 -4.43 -2.88
N GLY A 124 -11.50 -4.55 -3.37
CA GLY A 124 -10.68 -5.74 -3.26
C GLY A 124 -11.11 -6.79 -4.26
N ILE A 125 -10.20 -7.74 -4.48
CA ILE A 125 -10.54 -9.00 -5.09
C ILE A 125 -10.69 -9.95 -3.90
N ALA A 126 -11.92 -10.40 -3.60
CA ALA A 126 -12.03 -11.63 -2.84
C ALA A 126 -11.39 -12.70 -3.73
N ARG A 127 -10.23 -13.21 -3.30
CA ARG A 127 -9.43 -14.15 -4.08
C ARG A 127 -10.24 -15.37 -4.53
N ASP A 128 -11.27 -15.69 -3.76
CA ASP A 128 -12.24 -16.76 -4.02
C ASP A 128 -13.18 -16.39 -5.18
N GLU A 129 -13.72 -15.17 -5.25
CA GLU A 129 -14.63 -14.74 -6.34
C GLU A 129 -13.95 -14.78 -7.71
N LEU A 130 -12.67 -14.38 -7.81
CA LEU A 130 -11.94 -14.39 -9.08
C LEU A 130 -11.54 -15.81 -9.51
N LEU A 131 -11.28 -16.70 -8.55
CA LEU A 131 -11.07 -18.12 -8.84
C LEU A 131 -12.37 -18.77 -9.29
N ASP A 132 -13.49 -18.46 -8.65
CA ASP A 132 -14.81 -18.96 -9.02
C ASP A 132 -15.18 -18.48 -10.45
N ASP A 133 -15.04 -17.19 -10.75
CA ASP A 133 -15.27 -16.63 -12.09
C ASP A 133 -14.37 -17.27 -13.16
N LEU A 134 -13.10 -17.53 -12.82
CA LEU A 134 -12.14 -18.16 -13.73
C LEU A 134 -12.46 -19.65 -13.96
N VAL A 135 -12.84 -20.37 -12.91
CA VAL A 135 -13.25 -21.78 -12.99
C VAL A 135 -14.53 -21.91 -13.82
N GLU A 136 -15.52 -21.05 -13.60
CA GLU A 136 -16.75 -20.99 -14.40
C GLU A 136 -16.45 -20.67 -15.87
N SER A 137 -15.57 -19.71 -16.12
CA SER A 137 -15.15 -19.36 -17.48
C SER A 137 -14.47 -20.52 -18.21
N ILE A 138 -13.61 -21.28 -17.51
CA ILE A 138 -12.95 -22.48 -18.08
C ILE A 138 -13.97 -23.60 -18.34
N ALA A 139 -14.88 -23.88 -17.40
CA ALA A 139 -15.89 -24.92 -17.55
C ALA A 139 -16.84 -24.63 -18.73
N SER A 140 -17.26 -23.38 -18.90
CA SER A 140 -18.12 -22.97 -20.02
C SER A 140 -17.44 -23.07 -21.39
N ALA A 141 -16.11 -23.04 -21.45
CA ALA A 141 -15.34 -23.18 -22.68
C ALA A 141 -15.13 -24.64 -23.09
N SER A 142 -15.21 -25.60 -22.15
CA SER A 142 -15.03 -27.03 -22.43
C SER A 142 -16.30 -27.76 -22.87
N ASP A 143 -17.48 -27.20 -22.63
CA ASP A 143 -18.78 -27.80 -23.01
C ASP A 143 -19.25 -27.41 -24.42
N GLY A 144 -18.40 -26.71 -25.18
CA GLY A 144 -18.69 -26.19 -26.52
C GLY A 144 -18.06 -26.94 -27.70
N GLU A 145 -17.41 -28.09 -27.45
CA GLU A 145 -16.90 -29.03 -28.49
C GLU A 145 -17.74 -30.31 -28.56
#